data_AF-A0A8T4YDT9-F1
#
_entry.id   AF-A0A8T4YDT9-F1
#
_cell.length_a   1.000
_cell.length_b   1.000
_cell.length_c   1.000
_cell.angle_alpha   90.00
_cell.angle_beta   90.00
_cell.angle_gamma   90.00
#
_symmetry.space_group_name_H-M   'P 1'
#
loop_
_entity.id
_entity.type
_entity.pdbx_description
1 polymer ?
#
loop_
_entity_poly.entity_id
_entity_poly.type
_entity_poly.pdbx_seq_one_letter_code
_entity_poly.pdbx_strand_id
1 'polypeptide(L)'
;MFVRVGHWSSHTYARLSVKDFVEEFCGWQPLCELINHAESGRNRAFLACLFLTGGRVGEVLSLRKENFELRRRERVLIVRGMPLLKRYKKTAEQVDVSGKKHWVTEKVQATRKPFPILLREPLTPILLAWIEQSKDLLFPSPYKHGEPLSRFWAYHFIRSLDKTLPLELKQKLGLDKPFIKNGKLVADKLHLWLHWFRSQRASQLVSDFGFEVADLVDYFSWEHYGTALTYARRGWKGLASKMRKAKLNA
;
A
#
# COMPACT_ATOMS: atom_id res chain seq x y z
N MET A 1 38.29 9.78 -2.27
CA MET A 1 37.09 8.94 -2.46
C MET A 1 35.94 9.61 -1.71
N PHE A 2 35.03 10.32 -2.38
CA PHE A 2 33.95 11.03 -1.70
C PHE A 2 32.90 10.02 -1.21
N VAL A 3 32.80 9.85 0.11
CA VAL A 3 31.72 9.09 0.74
C VAL A 3 30.41 9.81 0.41
N ARG A 4 29.57 9.22 -0.45
CA ARG A 4 28.21 9.73 -0.70
C ARG A 4 27.39 9.56 0.57
N VAL A 5 27.35 10.62 1.37
CA VAL A 5 26.47 10.76 2.52
C VAL A 5 25.03 10.62 2.01
N GLY A 6 24.33 9.55 2.39
CA GLY A 6 22.98 9.29 1.92
C GLY A 6 22.03 10.38 2.41
N HIS A 7 21.03 10.77 1.61
CA HIS A 7 20.08 11.83 1.96
C HIS A 7 19.51 11.72 3.40
N TRP A 8 19.31 10.50 3.89
CA TRP A 8 18.76 10.24 5.22
C TRP A 8 19.75 10.34 6.40
N SER A 9 21.06 10.41 6.16
CA SER A 9 22.02 10.55 7.27
C SER A 9 22.12 11.97 7.81
N SER A 10 21.57 12.96 7.10
CA SER A 10 21.48 14.36 7.54
C SER A 10 20.06 14.83 7.86
N HIS A 11 19.06 13.96 7.78
CA HIS A 11 17.65 14.32 8.00
C HIS A 11 17.01 13.45 9.09
N THR A 12 16.39 14.08 10.08
CA THR A 12 15.65 13.38 11.15
C THR A 12 14.47 12.62 10.55
N TYR A 13 14.62 11.31 10.37
CA TYR A 13 13.59 10.45 9.81
C TYR A 13 12.85 9.68 10.90
N ALA A 14 11.57 10.01 11.10
CA ALA A 14 10.66 9.23 11.93
C ALA A 14 9.73 8.41 11.04
N ARG A 15 9.90 7.08 11.10
CA ARG A 15 9.04 6.13 10.37
C ARG A 15 7.60 6.15 10.88
N LEU A 16 6.64 6.37 9.99
CA LEU A 16 5.22 6.14 10.24
C LEU A 16 4.89 4.64 10.24
N SER A 17 4.07 4.25 11.21
CA SER A 17 3.58 2.89 11.39
C SER A 17 2.09 2.85 11.11
N VAL A 18 1.66 1.90 10.29
CA VAL A 18 0.23 1.68 10.03
C VAL A 18 -0.52 1.33 11.31
N LYS A 19 0.10 0.53 12.19
CA LYS A 19 -0.46 0.12 13.48
C LYS A 19 -0.87 1.32 14.34
N ASP A 20 -0.14 2.41 14.23
CA ASP A 20 -0.30 3.52 15.18
C ASP A 20 -1.26 4.58 14.65
N PHE A 21 -1.46 4.66 13.32
CA PHE A 21 -2.12 5.79 12.68
C PHE A 21 -3.28 5.46 11.74
N VAL A 22 -3.48 4.19 11.37
CA VAL A 22 -4.64 3.77 10.55
C VAL A 22 -5.58 2.93 11.42
N GLU A 23 -6.81 3.39 11.61
CA GLU A 23 -7.80 2.75 12.49
C GLU A 23 -8.91 2.03 11.72
N GLU A 24 -9.30 2.55 10.56
CA GLU A 24 -10.33 1.98 9.70
C GLU A 24 -10.11 2.46 8.25
N PHE A 25 -10.94 1.96 7.33
CA PHE A 25 -10.99 2.46 5.97
C PHE A 25 -11.56 3.89 5.97
N CYS A 26 -10.88 4.83 5.30
CA CYS A 26 -11.33 6.22 5.22
C CYS A 26 -12.60 6.41 4.38
N GLY A 27 -13.07 5.37 3.70
CA GLY A 27 -14.22 5.42 2.82
C GLY A 27 -13.86 5.79 1.38
N TRP A 28 -14.75 5.43 0.45
CA TRP A 28 -14.52 5.65 -0.97
C TRP A 28 -14.48 7.12 -1.36
N GLN A 29 -15.37 7.95 -0.79
CA GLN A 29 -15.45 9.36 -1.15
C GLN A 29 -14.12 10.11 -0.85
N PRO A 30 -13.56 10.09 0.38
CA PRO A 30 -12.29 10.76 0.63
C PRO A 30 -11.12 10.18 -0.18
N LEU A 31 -11.10 8.86 -0.41
CA LEU A 31 -10.08 8.22 -1.24
C LEU A 31 -10.14 8.67 -2.71
N CYS A 32 -11.34 8.77 -3.28
CA CYS A 32 -11.54 9.30 -4.62
C CYS A 32 -11.18 10.79 -4.71
N GLU A 33 -11.59 11.60 -3.72
CA GLU A 33 -11.19 13.02 -3.62
C GLU A 33 -9.65 13.16 -3.59
N LEU A 34 -8.95 12.34 -2.80
CA LEU A 34 -7.49 12.28 -2.76
C LEU A 34 -6.87 11.95 -4.11
N ILE A 35 -7.39 10.92 -4.80
CA ILE A 35 -6.84 10.51 -6.09
C ILE A 35 -7.07 11.58 -7.14
N ASN A 36 -8.24 12.23 -7.15
CA ASN A 36 -8.56 13.31 -8.08
C ASN A 36 -7.69 14.56 -7.90
N HIS A 37 -7.11 14.78 -6.72
CA HIS A 37 -6.10 15.83 -6.50
C HIS A 37 -4.77 15.56 -7.22
N ALA A 38 -4.53 14.35 -7.71
CA ALA A 38 -3.35 14.07 -8.54
C ALA A 38 -3.56 14.59 -9.97
N GLU A 39 -2.76 15.58 -10.36
CA GLU A 39 -2.93 16.36 -11.60
C GLU A 39 -2.93 15.51 -12.88
N SER A 40 -2.03 14.53 -12.99
CA SER A 40 -1.87 13.72 -14.21
C SER A 40 -2.55 12.35 -14.16
N GLY A 41 -2.96 11.84 -15.33
CA GLY A 41 -3.54 10.49 -15.47
C GLY A 41 -2.62 9.39 -14.95
N ARG A 42 -1.29 9.52 -15.15
CA ARG A 42 -0.29 8.59 -14.61
C ARG A 42 -0.31 8.56 -13.08
N ASN A 43 -0.33 9.73 -12.46
CA ASN A 43 -0.28 9.84 -11.01
C ASN A 43 -1.56 9.28 -10.38
N ARG A 44 -2.72 9.56 -10.98
CA ARG A 44 -4.01 8.95 -10.60
C ARG A 44 -3.98 7.43 -10.70
N ALA A 45 -3.51 6.91 -11.83
CA ALA A 45 -3.36 5.47 -12.05
C ALA A 45 -2.38 4.82 -11.07
N PHE A 46 -1.28 5.50 -10.74
CA PHE A 46 -0.32 5.02 -9.74
C PHE A 46 -0.94 4.90 -8.35
N LEU A 47 -1.70 5.91 -7.90
CA LEU A 47 -2.41 5.85 -6.62
C LEU A 47 -3.51 4.77 -6.61
N ALA A 48 -4.30 4.68 -7.69
CA ALA A 48 -5.30 3.64 -7.85
C ALA A 48 -4.67 2.24 -7.81
N CYS A 49 -3.56 2.03 -8.52
CA CYS A 49 -2.83 0.76 -8.53
C CYS A 49 -2.24 0.42 -7.15
N LEU A 50 -1.65 1.40 -6.45
CA LEU A 50 -1.16 1.24 -5.07
C LEU A 50 -2.27 0.76 -4.13
N PHE A 51 -3.45 1.39 -4.21
CA PHE A 51 -4.60 1.02 -3.39
C PHE A 51 -5.15 -0.36 -3.80
N LEU A 52 -5.58 -0.55 -5.04
CA LEU A 52 -6.31 -1.75 -5.46
C LEU A 52 -5.47 -3.03 -5.32
N THR A 53 -4.17 -2.97 -5.61
CA THR A 53 -3.26 -4.11 -5.39
C THR A 53 -2.87 -4.26 -3.92
N GLY A 54 -2.96 -3.17 -3.15
CA GLY A 54 -2.40 -3.05 -1.81
C GLY A 54 -0.91 -3.41 -1.77
N GLY A 55 -0.19 -3.31 -2.88
CA GLY A 55 1.22 -3.68 -2.99
C GLY A 55 2.15 -2.76 -2.23
N ARG A 56 3.36 -3.22 -1.94
CA ARG A 56 4.44 -2.30 -1.55
C ARG A 56 4.83 -1.48 -2.77
N VAL A 57 5.26 -0.23 -2.56
CA VAL A 57 5.62 0.68 -3.67
C VAL A 57 6.56 0.04 -4.71
N GLY A 58 7.59 -0.70 -4.28
CA GLY A 58 8.51 -1.35 -5.20
C GLY A 58 7.88 -2.50 -6.01
N GLU A 59 6.88 -3.19 -5.45
CA GLU A 59 6.14 -4.26 -6.13
C GLU A 59 5.21 -3.65 -7.18
N VAL A 60 4.53 -2.55 -6.84
CA VAL A 60 3.61 -1.84 -7.73
C VAL A 60 4.34 -1.18 -8.90
N LEU A 61 5.48 -0.56 -8.64
CA LEU A 61 6.29 0.07 -9.70
C LEU A 61 6.82 -0.98 -10.70
N SER A 62 7.04 -2.22 -10.28
CA SER A 62 7.48 -3.31 -11.17
C SER A 62 6.37 -3.99 -11.97
N LEU A 63 5.11 -3.59 -11.79
CA LEU A 63 3.99 -4.22 -12.50
C LEU A 63 4.01 -3.91 -14.00
N ARG A 64 3.69 -4.94 -14.77
CA ARG A 64 3.54 -4.94 -16.21
C ARG A 64 2.08 -5.20 -16.58
N LYS A 65 1.71 -4.85 -17.80
CA LYS A 65 0.38 -5.10 -18.37
C LYS A 65 -0.03 -6.57 -18.28
N GLU A 66 0.90 -7.48 -18.56
CA GLU A 66 0.70 -8.93 -18.48
C GLU A 66 0.35 -9.45 -17.06
N ASN A 67 0.61 -8.66 -16.02
CA ASN A 67 0.20 -9.02 -14.66
C ASN A 67 -1.32 -8.91 -14.45
N PHE A 68 -2.07 -8.40 -15.43
CA PHE A 68 -3.49 -8.13 -15.31
C PHE A 68 -4.30 -8.90 -16.33
N GLU A 69 -5.30 -9.62 -15.83
CA GLU A 69 -6.19 -10.45 -16.63
C GLU A 69 -7.63 -9.99 -16.41
N LEU A 70 -8.23 -9.36 -17.43
CA LEU A 70 -9.61 -8.89 -17.36
C LEU A 70 -10.59 -10.04 -17.62
N ARG A 71 -11.37 -10.40 -16.60
CA ARG A 71 -12.38 -11.46 -16.62
C ARG A 71 -13.78 -10.83 -16.58
N ARG A 72 -14.29 -10.46 -17.76
CA ARG A 72 -15.54 -9.67 -17.91
C ARG A 72 -16.78 -10.40 -17.38
N ARG A 73 -16.88 -11.72 -17.59
CA ARG A 73 -18.04 -12.52 -17.14
C ARG A 73 -18.13 -12.54 -15.62
N GLU A 74 -16.99 -12.68 -14.97
CA GLU A 74 -16.81 -12.72 -13.52
C GLU A 74 -16.78 -11.32 -12.90
N ARG A 75 -16.75 -10.27 -13.73
CA ARG A 75 -16.66 -8.87 -13.32
C ARG A 75 -15.48 -8.59 -12.40
N VAL A 76 -14.32 -9.19 -12.71
CA VAL A 76 -13.06 -8.98 -11.98
C VAL A 76 -11.88 -8.68 -12.91
N LEU A 77 -10.91 -7.97 -12.37
CA LEU A 77 -9.55 -7.87 -12.89
C LEU A 77 -8.65 -8.73 -11.99
N ILE A 78 -8.09 -9.81 -12.51
CA ILE A 78 -7.20 -10.69 -11.75
C ILE A 78 -5.77 -10.18 -11.87
N VAL A 79 -5.10 -10.00 -10.73
CA VAL A 79 -3.67 -9.69 -10.69
C VAL A 79 -2.88 -10.98 -10.51
N ARG A 80 -1.94 -11.26 -11.40
CA ARG A 80 -1.08 -12.46 -11.41
C ARG A 80 0.39 -12.08 -11.52
N GLY A 81 1.27 -12.92 -11.00
CA GLY A 81 2.72 -12.73 -11.15
C GLY A 81 3.26 -11.45 -10.51
N MET A 82 2.48 -10.78 -9.65
CA MET A 82 2.92 -9.57 -8.96
C MET A 82 4.14 -9.92 -8.08
N PRO A 83 5.30 -9.25 -8.26
CA PRO A 83 6.49 -9.54 -7.47
C PRO A 83 6.24 -9.37 -5.98
N LEU A 84 6.80 -10.28 -5.18
CA LEU A 84 6.73 -10.26 -3.73
C LEU A 84 8.11 -9.94 -3.17
N LEU A 85 8.33 -8.67 -2.87
CA LEU A 85 9.61 -8.20 -2.36
C LEU A 85 9.78 -8.51 -0.87
N LYS A 86 11.03 -8.49 -0.41
CA LYS A 86 11.45 -8.80 0.98
C LYS A 86 11.20 -10.25 1.39
N ARG A 87 11.45 -11.18 0.48
CA ARG A 87 11.52 -12.61 0.78
C ARG A 87 12.98 -12.99 0.93
N TYR A 88 13.28 -13.63 2.06
CA TYR A 88 14.62 -14.01 2.43
C TYR A 88 14.61 -15.43 2.98
N LYS A 89 15.52 -16.27 2.52
CA LYS A 89 15.77 -17.59 3.08
C LYS A 89 16.94 -17.46 4.05
N LYS A 90 16.78 -17.96 5.27
CA LYS A 90 17.88 -18.09 6.23
C LYS A 90 18.77 -19.23 5.77
N THR A 91 20.06 -18.96 5.53
CA THR A 91 21.00 -19.94 4.98
C THR A 91 22.05 -20.39 6.00
N ALA A 92 22.41 -19.53 6.95
CA ALA A 92 23.32 -19.87 8.03
C ALA A 92 23.06 -19.00 9.27
N GLU A 93 23.54 -19.45 10.42
CA GLU A 93 23.63 -18.69 11.66
C GLU A 93 25.10 -18.27 11.87
N GLN A 94 25.34 -16.99 12.15
CA GLN A 94 26.66 -16.46 12.50
C GLN A 94 26.57 -15.84 13.89
N VAL A 95 27.61 -16.01 14.70
CA VAL A 95 27.74 -15.37 16.01
C VAL A 95 28.78 -14.27 15.87
N ASP A 96 28.42 -13.04 16.24
CA ASP A 96 29.38 -11.93 16.23
C ASP A 96 30.33 -11.99 17.44
N VAL A 97 31.33 -11.11 17.43
CA VAL A 97 32.35 -10.99 18.48
C VAL A 97 31.76 -10.69 19.88
N SER A 98 30.51 -10.22 19.94
CA SER A 98 29.78 -9.96 21.20
C SER A 98 28.89 -11.12 21.65
N GLY A 99 28.94 -12.26 20.95
CA GLY A 99 28.10 -13.43 21.23
C GLY A 99 26.68 -13.33 20.67
N LYS A 100 26.38 -12.32 19.86
CA LYS A 100 25.03 -12.10 19.32
C LYS A 100 24.86 -12.86 18.00
N LYS A 101 23.79 -13.65 17.94
CA LYS A 101 23.40 -14.43 16.76
C LYS A 101 22.81 -13.52 15.67
N HIS A 102 23.32 -13.67 14.46
CA HIS A 102 22.82 -13.04 13.23
C HIS A 102 22.51 -14.13 12.20
N TRP A 103 21.46 -13.91 11.41
CA TRP A 103 21.12 -14.80 10.31
C TRP A 103 21.73 -14.30 9.02
N VAL A 104 22.48 -15.16 8.34
CA VAL A 104 22.84 -14.96 6.93
C VAL A 104 21.60 -15.27 6.10
N THR A 105 21.24 -14.37 5.19
CA THR A 105 20.02 -14.50 4.40
C THR A 105 20.26 -14.30 2.91
N GLU A 106 19.55 -15.06 2.10
CA GLU A 106 19.55 -14.95 0.64
C GLU A 106 18.19 -14.44 0.15
N LYS A 107 18.18 -13.55 -0.85
CA LYS A 107 16.95 -12.99 -1.42
C LYS A 107 16.25 -14.03 -2.31
N VAL A 108 15.00 -14.33 -2.00
CA VAL A 108 14.18 -15.27 -2.79
C VAL A 108 13.34 -14.49 -3.80
N GLN A 109 13.35 -14.95 -5.06
CA GLN A 109 12.37 -14.48 -6.04
C GLN A 109 11.04 -15.17 -5.76
N ALA A 110 10.00 -14.38 -5.54
CA ALA A 110 8.66 -14.87 -5.27
C ALA A 110 7.63 -13.93 -5.89
N THR A 111 6.47 -14.48 -6.20
CA THR A 111 5.30 -13.71 -6.63
C THR A 111 4.17 -13.91 -5.62
N ARG A 112 3.22 -12.97 -5.61
CA ARG A 112 1.98 -13.14 -4.86
C ARG A 112 1.14 -14.26 -5.46
N LYS A 113 0.31 -14.86 -4.61
CA LYS A 113 -0.85 -15.63 -5.08
C LYS A 113 -1.73 -14.69 -5.95
N PRO A 114 -2.40 -15.21 -6.99
CA PRO A 114 -3.37 -14.42 -7.73
C PRO A 114 -4.45 -13.85 -6.82
N PHE A 115 -4.89 -12.61 -7.07
CA PHE A 115 -5.96 -11.99 -6.31
C PHE A 115 -6.85 -11.12 -7.21
N PRO A 116 -8.16 -11.02 -6.92
CA PRO A 116 -9.10 -10.24 -7.73
C PRO A 116 -9.20 -8.79 -7.27
N ILE A 117 -9.49 -7.90 -8.22
CA ILE A 117 -10.00 -6.54 -8.02
C ILE A 117 -11.37 -6.49 -8.67
N LEU A 118 -12.42 -6.03 -7.96
CA LEU A 118 -13.75 -5.99 -8.55
C LEU A 118 -13.88 -4.81 -9.52
N LEU A 119 -14.52 -5.04 -10.68
CA LEU A 119 -14.72 -3.98 -11.68
C LEU A 119 -15.64 -2.86 -11.19
N ARG A 120 -16.49 -3.14 -10.19
CA ARG A 120 -17.40 -2.16 -9.57
C ARG A 120 -16.71 -1.20 -8.60
N GLU A 121 -15.48 -1.46 -8.20
CA GLU A 121 -14.78 -0.57 -7.27
C GLU A 121 -14.48 0.77 -7.97
N PRO A 122 -14.71 1.93 -7.31
CA PRO A 122 -14.62 3.25 -7.93
C PRO A 122 -13.29 3.58 -8.64
N LEU A 123 -12.19 2.96 -8.20
CA LEU A 123 -10.86 3.22 -8.75
C LEU A 123 -10.47 2.26 -9.88
N THR A 124 -11.21 1.17 -10.07
CA THR A 124 -10.91 0.17 -11.11
C THR A 124 -10.95 0.75 -12.52
N PRO A 125 -11.91 1.64 -12.89
CA PRO A 125 -11.89 2.29 -14.21
C PRO A 125 -10.61 3.07 -14.50
N ILE A 126 -10.06 3.76 -13.50
CA ILE A 126 -8.81 4.53 -13.63
C ILE A 126 -7.65 3.59 -13.96
N LEU A 127 -7.56 2.46 -13.23
CA LEU A 127 -6.50 1.47 -13.45
C LEU A 127 -6.65 0.78 -14.81
N LEU A 128 -7.86 0.39 -15.21
CA LEU A 128 -8.10 -0.26 -16.50
C LEU A 128 -7.71 0.62 -17.68
N ALA A 129 -8.17 1.88 -17.68
CA ALA A 129 -7.80 2.83 -18.73
C ALA A 129 -6.27 2.96 -18.85
N TRP A 130 -5.57 2.99 -17.71
CA TRP A 130 -4.11 3.04 -17.69
C TRP A 130 -3.43 1.75 -18.18
N ILE A 131 -3.96 0.57 -17.83
CA ILE A 131 -3.46 -0.73 -18.32
C ILE A 131 -3.63 -0.82 -19.85
N GLU A 132 -4.77 -0.37 -20.38
CA GLU A 132 -5.07 -0.43 -21.81
C GLU A 132 -4.04 0.36 -22.63
N GLN A 133 -3.73 1.60 -22.23
CA GLN A 133 -2.72 2.44 -22.89
C GLN A 133 -1.27 1.99 -22.65
N SER A 134 -1.01 1.17 -21.62
CA SER A 134 0.34 0.73 -21.30
C SER A 134 0.82 -0.28 -22.35
N LYS A 135 2.08 -0.13 -22.80
CA LYS A 135 2.69 -1.09 -23.73
C LYS A 135 3.19 -2.34 -23.00
N ASP A 136 3.81 -2.15 -21.84
CA ASP A 136 4.45 -3.22 -21.07
C ASP A 136 4.50 -2.81 -19.58
N LEU A 137 5.56 -2.15 -19.11
CA LEU A 137 5.59 -1.57 -17.76
C LEU A 137 4.44 -0.58 -17.57
N LEU A 138 3.72 -0.71 -16.45
CA LEU A 138 2.66 0.26 -16.13
C LEU A 138 3.23 1.64 -15.82
N PHE A 139 4.37 1.70 -15.14
CA PHE A 139 4.95 2.96 -14.68
C PHE A 139 6.40 3.09 -15.14
N PRO A 140 6.66 3.27 -16.45
CA PRO A 140 8.02 3.36 -16.98
C PRO A 140 8.70 4.68 -16.57
N SER A 141 10.00 4.62 -16.34
CA SER A 141 10.84 5.79 -16.10
C SER A 141 11.05 6.55 -17.42
N PRO A 142 10.81 7.87 -17.46
CA PRO A 142 11.12 8.67 -18.66
C PRO A 142 12.62 8.88 -18.87
N TYR A 143 13.44 8.64 -17.84
CA TYR A 143 14.89 8.87 -17.86
C TYR A 143 15.71 7.58 -18.01
N LYS A 144 15.08 6.42 -17.82
CA LYS A 144 15.76 5.12 -17.85
C LYS A 144 14.91 4.12 -18.61
N HIS A 145 15.24 3.93 -19.88
CA HIS A 145 14.48 3.05 -20.77
C HIS A 145 14.45 1.61 -20.23
N GLY A 146 13.27 1.00 -20.27
CA GLY A 146 13.05 -0.36 -19.75
C GLY A 146 13.02 -0.48 -18.22
N GLU A 147 13.28 0.60 -17.47
CA GLU A 147 13.18 0.61 -16.01
C GLU A 147 11.87 1.26 -15.55
N PRO A 148 11.31 0.84 -14.39
CA PRO A 148 10.17 1.52 -13.81
C PRO A 148 10.56 2.84 -13.14
N LEU A 149 9.56 3.69 -12.85
CA LEU A 149 9.71 4.81 -11.94
C LEU A 149 10.31 4.34 -10.60
N SER A 150 11.10 5.22 -9.98
CA SER A 150 11.82 4.86 -8.76
C SER A 150 10.96 5.03 -7.50
N ARG A 151 11.35 4.35 -6.41
CA ARG A 151 10.73 4.57 -5.09
C ARG A 151 10.94 5.99 -4.59
N PHE A 152 12.02 6.64 -5.01
CA PHE A 152 12.33 8.02 -4.69
C PHE A 152 11.34 8.97 -5.38
N TRP A 153 11.06 8.75 -6.67
CA TRP A 153 9.99 9.45 -7.38
C TRP A 153 8.66 9.31 -6.63
N ALA A 154 8.28 8.07 -6.28
CA ALA A 154 7.02 7.82 -5.57
C ALA A 154 6.97 8.52 -4.21
N TYR A 155 8.08 8.55 -3.46
CA TYR A 155 8.18 9.30 -2.21
C TYR A 155 7.97 10.80 -2.42
N HIS A 156 8.70 11.41 -3.36
CA HIS A 156 8.57 12.83 -3.66
C HIS A 156 7.18 13.20 -4.17
N PHE A 157 6.60 12.38 -5.04
CA PHE A 157 5.24 12.56 -5.52
C PHE A 157 4.25 12.60 -4.36
N ILE A 158 4.26 11.60 -3.47
CA ILE A 158 3.37 11.56 -2.31
C ILE A 158 3.58 12.76 -1.39
N ARG A 159 4.83 13.17 -1.15
CA ARG A 159 5.13 14.36 -0.33
C ARG A 159 4.67 15.66 -0.97
N SER A 160 4.71 15.75 -2.30
CA SER A 160 4.20 16.91 -3.03
C SER A 160 2.69 16.95 -2.97
N LEU A 161 2.02 15.83 -3.24
CA LEU A 161 0.57 15.70 -3.17
C LEU A 161 0.06 16.06 -1.78
N ASP A 162 0.70 15.55 -0.71
CA ASP A 162 0.31 15.88 0.67
C ASP A 162 0.28 17.39 0.96
N LYS A 163 1.18 18.18 0.35
CA LYS A 163 1.23 19.64 0.55
C LYS A 163 0.05 20.35 -0.10
N THR A 164 -0.55 19.79 -1.13
CA THR A 164 -1.64 20.41 -1.89
C THR A 164 -3.02 19.99 -1.38
N LEU A 165 -3.11 19.02 -0.47
CA LEU A 165 -4.41 18.56 0.04
C LEU A 165 -5.04 19.61 0.98
N PRO A 166 -6.32 19.97 0.76
CA PRO A 166 -7.04 20.85 1.66
C PRO A 166 -7.22 20.21 3.04
N LEU A 167 -7.34 21.05 4.08
CA LEU A 167 -7.41 20.58 5.47
C LEU A 167 -8.59 19.64 5.70
N GLU A 168 -9.76 19.96 5.15
CA GLU A 168 -10.97 19.15 5.26
C GLU A 168 -10.76 17.74 4.71
N LEU A 169 -10.06 17.63 3.57
CA LEU A 169 -9.73 16.32 3.02
C LEU A 169 -8.72 15.58 3.90
N LYS A 170 -7.71 16.28 4.46
CA LYS A 170 -6.79 15.66 5.42
C LYS A 170 -7.51 15.10 6.65
N GLN A 171 -8.52 15.80 7.17
CA GLN A 171 -9.37 15.32 8.28
C GLN A 171 -10.14 14.06 7.88
N LYS A 172 -10.81 14.08 6.72
CA LYS A 172 -11.52 12.89 6.20
C LYS A 172 -10.60 11.68 5.98
N LEU A 173 -9.33 11.92 5.66
CA LEU A 173 -8.30 10.89 5.47
C LEU A 173 -7.64 10.44 6.79
N GLY A 174 -7.93 11.10 7.91
CA GLY A 174 -7.31 10.86 9.21
C GLY A 174 -5.84 11.30 9.29
N LEU A 175 -5.43 12.27 8.47
CA LEU A 175 -4.07 12.80 8.40
C LEU A 175 -3.87 14.06 9.27
N ASP A 176 -4.92 14.57 9.90
CA ASP A 176 -4.91 15.74 10.77
C ASP A 176 -4.42 15.46 12.20
N LYS A 177 -4.19 14.19 12.54
CA LYS A 177 -3.67 13.76 13.85
C LYS A 177 -2.20 14.14 14.04
N PRO A 178 -1.74 14.44 15.26
CA PRO A 178 -0.33 14.72 15.52
C PRO A 178 0.54 13.47 15.32
N PHE A 179 1.72 13.66 14.73
CA PHE A 179 2.72 12.60 14.65
C PHE A 179 3.56 12.59 15.93
N ILE A 180 3.24 11.68 16.84
CA ILE A 180 3.98 11.48 18.09
C ILE A 180 4.77 10.17 17.99
N LYS A 181 6.06 10.20 18.35
CA LYS A 181 6.93 9.01 18.39
C LYS A 181 7.70 8.98 19.71
N ASN A 182 7.58 7.88 20.44
CA ASN A 182 8.20 7.71 21.78
C ASN A 182 7.87 8.87 22.73
N GLY A 183 6.59 9.31 22.74
CA GLY A 183 6.13 10.42 23.58
C GLY A 183 6.53 11.83 23.11
N LYS A 184 7.29 11.95 22.01
CA LYS A 184 7.73 13.25 21.47
C LYS A 184 6.94 13.62 20.22
N LEU A 185 6.47 14.87 20.16
CA LEU A 185 5.88 15.44 18.96
C LEU A 185 6.95 15.54 17.87
N VAL A 186 6.69 14.92 16.72
CA VAL A 186 7.55 14.97 15.53
C VAL A 186 6.99 15.97 14.51
N ALA A 187 5.67 16.02 14.37
CA ALA A 187 4.97 16.97 13.52
C ALA A 187 3.53 17.17 14.01
N ASP A 188 2.96 18.36 13.79
CA ASP A 188 1.60 18.69 14.21
C ASP A 188 0.53 17.85 13.51
N LYS A 189 0.84 17.36 12.31
CA LYS A 189 -0.05 16.56 11.48
C LYS A 189 0.71 15.41 10.83
N LEU A 190 0.02 14.29 10.65
CA LEU A 190 0.49 13.21 9.79
C LEU A 190 0.60 13.70 8.35
N HIS A 191 1.53 13.09 7.62
CA HIS A 191 1.66 13.29 6.18
C HIS A 191 1.18 12.03 5.49
N LEU A 192 0.64 12.14 4.28
CA LEU A 192 0.35 10.99 3.43
C LEU A 192 1.63 10.17 3.16
N TRP A 193 1.55 8.84 3.23
CA TRP A 193 2.69 7.95 2.99
C TRP A 193 2.32 6.73 2.16
N LEU A 194 3.27 6.17 1.42
CA LEU A 194 3.03 5.07 0.48
C LEU A 194 2.40 3.82 1.12
N HIS A 195 2.77 3.52 2.37
CA HIS A 195 2.25 2.35 3.08
C HIS A 195 0.83 2.54 3.60
N TRP A 196 0.33 3.78 3.66
CA TRP A 196 -1.05 4.10 4.02
C TRP A 196 -2.03 3.42 3.07
N PHE A 197 -1.81 3.49 1.75
CA PHE A 197 -2.68 2.88 0.73
C PHE A 197 -2.85 1.38 0.92
N ARG A 198 -1.78 0.66 1.26
CA ARG A 198 -1.85 -0.77 1.59
C ARG A 198 -2.78 -1.03 2.77
N SER A 199 -2.68 -0.21 3.83
CA SER A 199 -3.57 -0.35 4.99
C SER A 199 -5.00 -0.01 4.63
N GLN A 200 -5.22 1.03 3.85
CA GLN A 200 -6.56 1.40 3.41
C GLN A 200 -7.19 0.28 2.59
N ARG A 201 -6.44 -0.40 1.71
CA ARG A 201 -6.93 -1.58 0.99
C ARG A 201 -7.30 -2.71 1.94
N ALA A 202 -6.43 -3.04 2.89
CA ALA A 202 -6.73 -4.10 3.85
C ALA A 202 -7.99 -3.78 4.67
N SER A 203 -8.09 -2.58 5.24
CA SER A 203 -9.28 -2.14 5.97
C SER A 203 -10.53 -2.11 5.08
N GLN A 204 -10.41 -1.71 3.82
CA GLN A 204 -11.52 -1.68 2.87
C GLN A 204 -12.03 -3.09 2.57
N LEU A 205 -11.15 -4.07 2.34
CA LEU A 205 -11.55 -5.46 2.10
C LEU A 205 -12.34 -6.03 3.29
N VAL A 206 -11.94 -5.67 4.51
CA VAL A 206 -12.65 -6.07 5.72
C VAL A 206 -14.00 -5.34 5.86
N SER A 207 -14.02 -4.04 5.60
CA SER A 207 -15.22 -3.20 5.68
C SER A 207 -16.29 -3.63 4.69
N ASP A 208 -15.93 -3.70 3.41
CA ASP A 208 -16.89 -3.79 2.31
C ASP A 208 -17.22 -5.23 1.96
N PHE A 209 -16.25 -6.14 2.09
CA PHE A 209 -16.40 -7.55 1.72
C PHE A 209 -16.37 -8.50 2.91
N GLY A 210 -16.18 -7.98 4.13
CA GLY A 210 -16.21 -8.79 5.34
C GLY A 210 -14.98 -9.66 5.55
N PHE A 211 -13.90 -9.48 4.76
CA PHE A 211 -12.69 -10.31 4.80
C PHE A 211 -12.21 -10.56 6.24
N GLU A 212 -11.80 -11.79 6.48
CA GLU A 212 -11.19 -12.23 7.71
C GLU A 212 -9.66 -12.26 7.59
N VAL A 213 -9.00 -12.59 8.70
CA VAL A 213 -7.54 -12.63 8.77
C VAL A 213 -6.96 -13.60 7.73
N ALA A 214 -7.59 -14.77 7.55
CA ALA A 214 -7.17 -15.76 6.55
C ALA A 214 -7.26 -15.23 5.12
N ASP A 215 -8.38 -14.59 4.75
CA ASP A 215 -8.58 -13.99 3.43
C ASP A 215 -7.52 -12.94 3.12
N LEU A 216 -7.17 -12.11 4.12
CA LEU A 216 -6.14 -11.10 3.96
C LEU A 216 -4.74 -11.71 3.86
N VAL A 217 -4.45 -12.77 4.62
CA VAL A 217 -3.19 -13.52 4.50
C VAL A 217 -3.02 -14.02 3.07
N ASP A 218 -4.07 -14.57 2.47
CA ASP A 218 -4.04 -15.03 1.08
C ASP A 218 -3.93 -13.88 0.08
N TYR A 219 -4.81 -12.87 0.17
CA TYR A 219 -4.82 -11.71 -0.73
C TYR A 219 -3.46 -10.99 -0.76
N PHE A 220 -2.86 -10.77 0.41
CA PHE A 220 -1.60 -10.04 0.53
C PHE A 220 -0.35 -10.92 0.48
N SER A 221 -0.53 -12.24 0.47
CA SER A 221 0.53 -13.25 0.58
C SER A 221 1.45 -12.97 1.78
N TRP A 222 0.86 -12.69 2.95
CA TRP A 222 1.61 -12.46 4.19
C TRP A 222 2.08 -13.79 4.80
N GLU A 223 3.31 -13.83 5.32
CA GLU A 223 3.86 -15.04 5.96
C GLU A 223 3.40 -15.19 7.42
N HIS A 224 3.03 -14.09 8.07
CA HIS A 224 2.72 -14.07 9.50
C HIS A 224 1.32 -13.51 9.74
N TYR A 225 0.47 -14.29 10.39
CA TYR A 225 -0.89 -13.92 10.79
C TYR A 225 -0.94 -12.61 11.61
N GLY A 226 0.03 -12.37 12.48
CA GLY A 226 0.11 -11.12 13.25
C GLY A 226 0.24 -9.86 12.37
N THR A 227 0.77 -10.00 11.15
CA THR A 227 0.79 -8.91 10.18
C THR A 227 -0.64 -8.58 9.76
N ALA A 228 -1.47 -9.59 9.45
CA ALA A 228 -2.84 -9.35 9.06
C ALA A 228 -3.64 -8.62 10.15
N LEU A 229 -3.49 -9.00 11.42
CA LEU A 229 -4.12 -8.31 12.54
C LEU A 229 -3.75 -6.82 12.65
N THR A 230 -2.54 -6.45 12.22
CA THR A 230 -2.09 -5.05 12.24
C THR A 230 -2.81 -4.18 11.20
N TYR A 231 -3.18 -4.77 10.07
CA TYR A 231 -3.76 -4.06 8.92
C TYR A 231 -5.29 -4.23 8.84
N ALA A 232 -5.84 -5.28 9.42
CA ALA A 232 -7.24 -5.68 9.33
C ALA A 232 -8.11 -4.97 10.39
N ARG A 233 -8.27 -3.65 10.28
CA ARG A 233 -9.04 -2.89 11.28
C ARG A 233 -10.42 -2.50 10.76
N ARG A 234 -11.45 -2.94 11.49
CA ARG A 234 -12.87 -2.60 11.23
C ARG A 234 -13.27 -1.22 11.76
N GLY A 235 -12.56 -0.70 12.75
CA GLY A 235 -13.01 0.44 13.55
C GLY A 235 -14.32 0.15 14.30
N TRP A 236 -14.79 1.10 15.08
CA TRP A 236 -16.05 0.96 15.82
C TRP A 236 -17.27 0.90 14.88
N LYS A 237 -17.22 1.59 13.74
CA LYS A 237 -18.29 1.58 12.73
C LYS A 237 -18.48 0.21 12.12
N GLY A 238 -17.37 -0.45 11.74
CA GLY A 238 -17.40 -1.80 11.18
C GLY A 238 -17.88 -2.83 12.20
N LEU A 239 -17.50 -2.68 13.48
CA LEU A 239 -18.03 -3.51 14.58
C LEU A 239 -19.54 -3.31 14.76
N ALA A 240 -20.00 -2.06 14.84
CA ALA A 240 -21.43 -1.74 14.98
C ALA A 240 -22.26 -2.28 13.80
N SER A 241 -21.75 -2.18 12.57
CA SER A 241 -22.40 -2.74 11.38
C SER A 241 -22.53 -4.26 11.46
N LYS A 242 -21.48 -4.97 11.92
CA LYS A 242 -21.52 -6.43 12.13
C LYS A 242 -22.54 -6.83 13.19
N MET A 243 -22.62 -6.09 14.29
CA MET A 243 -23.63 -6.31 15.35
C MET A 243 -25.06 -6.13 14.82
N ARG A 244 -25.31 -5.07 14.04
CA ARG A 244 -26.62 -4.81 13.44
C ARG A 244 -27.04 -5.91 12.45
N LYS A 245 -26.12 -6.38 11.60
CA LYS A 245 -26.38 -7.47 10.65
C LYS A 245 -26.70 -8.79 11.35
N ALA A 246 -25.99 -9.12 12.44
CA ALA A 246 -26.29 -10.31 13.22
C ALA A 246 -27.70 -10.28 13.81
N LYS A 247 -28.18 -9.11 14.25
CA LYS A 247 -29.56 -8.94 14.75
C LYS A 247 -30.64 -9.02 13.67
N LEU A 248 -30.32 -8.71 12.42
CA LEU A 248 -31.25 -8.81 11.30
C LEU A 248 -31.40 -10.25 10.77
N ASN A 249 -30.40 -11.10 11.04
CA ASN A 249 -30.36 -12.49 10.60
C ASN A 249 -30.74 -13.49 11.72
N ALA A 250 -31.13 -12.99 12.89
CA ALA A 250 -31.59 -13.74 14.06
C ALA A 250 -33.08 -13.47 14.27
#